data_AF-A0A3N5ZF26-F1
#
_entry.id   AF-A0A3N5ZF26-F1
#
_cell.length_a   1.000
_cell.length_b   1.000
_cell.length_c   1.000
_cell.angle_alpha   90.00
_cell.angle_beta   90.00
_cell.angle_gamma   90.00
#
_symmetry.space_group_name_H-M   'P 1'
#
loop_
_entity.id
_entity.type
_entity.pdbx_description
1 polymer ?
#
loop_
_entity_poly.entity_id
_entity_poly.type
_entity_poly.pdbx_seq_one_letter_code
_entity_poly.pdbx_strand_id
1 'polypeptide(L)'
;MKFGYFDDAAREYVIQTPRTPLPWINYLGTRDFFGLISQTAGGYCFYKDARLRRILRYRYNNIPLDSNGRYFYIRDGEDFWAPSWQPVQAEPNGFECRHGLGYTRITGSRRGVKAELLFLVPSGVTAEVHQVTLTNTSSAEKQLSLFSFVEWCLWNAVDDSTNFQRNFSTGEVEIEGSALYHKTEYRERRNHYAFYAVNAALEGFETDRETFLGAYQGLQAPGVVREGKSRNSVASGWSPVASHHIRLTLAPGETRT
;
A
#
# COMPACT_ATOMS: atom_id res chain seq x y z
N MET A 1 12.59 3.17 27.76
CA MET A 1 11.27 3.23 27.08
C MET A 1 11.15 2.01 26.16
N LYS A 2 10.00 1.33 26.13
CA LYS A 2 9.73 0.18 25.23
C LYS A 2 8.65 0.58 24.22
N PHE A 3 8.75 0.09 22.99
CA PHE A 3 7.78 0.37 21.90
C PHE A 3 7.02 -0.89 21.47
N GLY A 4 7.30 -2.02 22.12
CA GLY A 4 6.79 -3.34 21.78
C GLY A 4 7.31 -4.43 22.73
N TYR A 5 6.92 -5.68 22.47
CA TYR A 5 7.28 -6.87 23.25
C TYR A 5 7.28 -8.12 22.35
N PHE A 6 7.94 -9.19 22.82
CA PHE A 6 7.88 -10.50 22.18
C PHE A 6 6.63 -11.26 22.60
N ASP A 7 5.93 -11.83 21.63
CA ASP A 7 4.88 -12.82 21.84
C ASP A 7 5.44 -14.18 21.40
N ASP A 8 6.07 -14.88 22.34
CA ASP A 8 6.80 -16.12 22.06
C ASP A 8 5.88 -17.24 21.57
N ALA A 9 4.63 -17.27 22.04
CA ALA A 9 3.64 -18.25 21.63
C ALA A 9 3.26 -18.05 20.15
N ALA A 10 3.06 -16.80 19.73
CA ALA A 10 2.78 -16.45 18.34
C ALA A 10 4.04 -16.42 17.46
N ARG A 11 5.24 -16.38 18.07
CA ARG A 11 6.54 -16.15 17.41
C ARG A 11 6.56 -14.81 16.67
N GLU A 12 6.05 -13.78 17.33
CA GLU A 12 5.92 -12.44 16.79
C GLU A 12 6.66 -11.42 17.67
N TYR A 13 7.09 -10.33 17.04
CA TYR A 13 7.37 -9.10 17.77
C TYR A 13 6.20 -8.13 17.60
N VAL A 14 5.58 -7.74 18.71
CA VAL A 14 4.41 -6.86 18.75
C VAL A 14 4.86 -5.43 19.01
N ILE A 15 4.54 -4.52 18.10
CA ILE A 15 4.82 -3.09 18.12
C ILE A 15 3.52 -2.35 18.44
N GLN A 16 3.50 -1.61 19.55
CA GLN A 16 2.26 -1.00 20.09
C GLN A 16 2.09 0.48 19.72
N THR A 17 3.03 1.05 19.00
CA THR A 17 2.98 2.45 18.56
C THR A 17 3.59 2.59 17.18
N PRO A 18 3.00 3.41 16.29
CA PRO A 18 3.57 3.61 14.97
C PRO A 18 4.84 4.49 15.00
N ARG A 19 5.05 5.21 16.11
CA ARG A 19 6.15 6.17 16.33
C ARG A 19 7.34 5.52 17.02
N THR A 20 7.93 4.51 16.38
CA THR A 20 9.18 3.89 16.85
C THR A 20 10.38 4.84 16.61
N PRO A 21 11.53 4.63 17.30
CA PRO A 21 12.71 5.50 17.13
C PRO A 21 13.25 5.56 15.69
N LEU A 22 13.07 4.47 14.95
CA LEU A 22 13.29 4.33 13.52
C LEU A 22 12.24 3.37 12.97
N PRO A 23 11.94 3.40 11.65
CA PRO A 23 11.10 2.38 11.03
C PRO A 23 11.67 0.98 11.32
N TRP A 24 10.86 0.11 11.91
CA TRP A 24 11.19 -1.28 12.20
C TRP A 24 10.57 -2.13 11.11
N ILE A 25 11.40 -2.97 10.47
CA ILE A 25 10.99 -3.72 9.28
C ILE A 25 10.93 -5.21 9.55
N ASN A 26 10.15 -5.88 8.70
CA ASN A 26 10.16 -7.32 8.50
C ASN A 26 10.47 -7.64 7.02
N TYR A 27 10.83 -8.89 6.78
CA TYR A 27 11.00 -9.46 5.44
C TYR A 27 9.88 -10.46 5.15
N LEU A 28 9.30 -10.33 3.96
CA LEU A 28 8.30 -11.24 3.42
C LEU A 28 8.95 -12.09 2.33
N GLY A 29 8.58 -13.37 2.25
CA GLY A 29 9.04 -14.29 1.21
C GLY A 29 10.35 -15.00 1.54
N THR A 30 10.48 -16.22 1.01
CA THR A 30 11.57 -17.16 1.35
C THR A 30 12.27 -17.75 0.12
N ARG A 31 11.84 -17.38 -1.09
CA ARG A 31 12.34 -17.94 -2.36
C ARG A 31 12.81 -16.87 -3.32
N ASP A 32 12.00 -16.56 -4.33
CA ASP A 32 12.40 -15.65 -5.41
C ASP A 32 11.76 -14.27 -5.27
N PHE A 33 10.57 -14.17 -4.65
CA PHE A 33 9.87 -12.92 -4.43
C PHE A 33 10.05 -12.48 -2.99
N PHE A 34 10.44 -11.22 -2.80
CA PHE A 34 10.72 -10.66 -1.49
C PHE A 34 10.01 -9.32 -1.30
N GLY A 35 9.59 -9.05 -0.07
CA GLY A 35 9.09 -7.76 0.37
C GLY A 35 9.82 -7.27 1.61
N LEU A 36 10.21 -6.01 1.63
CA LEU A 36 10.56 -5.30 2.87
C LEU A 36 9.32 -4.55 3.31
N ILE A 37 8.88 -4.71 4.55
CA ILE A 37 7.70 -4.02 5.08
C ILE A 37 7.97 -3.45 6.46
N SER A 38 7.69 -2.16 6.67
CA SER A 38 7.80 -1.54 7.99
C SER A 38 6.54 -1.72 8.84
N GLN A 39 6.62 -1.34 10.11
CA GLN A 39 5.47 -1.28 11.01
C GLN A 39 4.36 -0.33 10.54
N THR A 40 4.70 0.60 9.65
CA THR A 40 3.77 1.58 9.04
C THR A 40 3.52 1.30 7.55
N ALA A 41 3.66 0.04 7.13
CA ALA A 41 3.42 -0.47 5.77
C ALA A 41 4.31 0.12 4.66
N GLY A 42 5.38 0.82 5.04
CA GLY A 42 6.40 1.32 4.14
C GLY A 42 7.29 0.20 3.57
N GLY A 43 8.09 0.54 2.57
CA GLY A 43 8.99 -0.39 1.89
C GLY A 43 8.56 -0.74 0.47
N TYR A 44 9.09 -1.86 -0.05
CA TYR A 44 8.87 -2.29 -1.43
C TYR A 44 9.03 -3.81 -1.58
N CYS A 45 8.70 -4.32 -2.76
CA CYS A 45 8.94 -5.70 -3.14
C CYS A 45 9.71 -5.82 -4.47
N PHE A 46 10.31 -6.98 -4.71
CA PHE A 46 11.13 -7.27 -5.87
C PHE A 46 11.19 -8.78 -6.15
N TYR A 47 11.55 -9.14 -7.39
CA TYR A 47 11.76 -10.52 -7.80
C TYR A 47 13.25 -10.80 -8.04
N LYS A 48 13.88 -11.62 -7.19
CA LYS A 48 15.29 -12.04 -7.18
C LYS A 48 16.30 -10.92 -6.95
N ASP A 49 16.21 -9.84 -7.72
CA ASP A 49 17.18 -8.76 -7.75
C ASP A 49 16.51 -7.42 -7.39
N ALA A 50 16.83 -6.90 -6.19
CA ALA A 50 16.29 -5.64 -5.67
C ALA A 50 16.72 -4.40 -6.46
N ARG A 51 17.71 -4.52 -7.36
CA ARG A 51 18.11 -3.47 -8.30
C ARG A 51 17.42 -3.65 -9.65
N LEU A 52 17.47 -4.84 -10.26
CA LEU A 52 17.09 -5.06 -11.67
C LEU A 52 15.62 -5.46 -11.89
N ARG A 53 14.93 -5.87 -10.83
CA ARG A 53 13.56 -6.38 -10.83
C ARG A 53 12.76 -5.85 -9.64
N ARG A 54 12.97 -4.57 -9.30
CA ARG A 54 12.20 -3.89 -8.26
C ARG A 54 10.80 -3.57 -8.77
N ILE A 55 9.78 -3.94 -8.01
CA ILE A 55 8.39 -3.79 -8.42
C ILE A 55 7.81 -2.48 -7.86
N LEU A 56 7.98 -2.22 -6.57
CA LEU A 56 7.48 -1.00 -5.93
C LEU A 56 8.60 0.00 -5.66
N ARG A 57 8.32 1.30 -5.82
CA ARG A 57 9.27 2.38 -5.58
C ARG A 57 9.33 2.70 -4.08
N TYR A 58 10.56 2.88 -3.58
CA TYR A 58 10.80 3.31 -2.21
C TYR A 58 11.91 4.36 -2.16
N ARG A 59 11.70 5.41 -1.36
CA ARG A 59 12.62 6.53 -1.18
C ARG A 59 13.35 6.37 0.15
N TYR A 60 14.64 6.05 0.08
CA TYR A 60 15.52 6.11 1.24
C TYR A 60 15.76 7.57 1.64
N ASN A 61 15.97 7.83 2.93
CA ASN A 61 16.19 9.18 3.47
C ASN A 61 15.09 10.20 3.11
N ASN A 62 13.83 9.73 3.02
CA ASN A 62 12.70 10.61 2.74
C ASN A 62 12.35 11.48 3.96
N ILE A 63 11.61 12.57 3.73
CA ILE A 63 11.09 13.45 4.79
C ILE A 63 9.56 13.54 4.67
N PRO A 64 8.79 12.98 5.63
CA PRO A 64 9.24 12.16 6.75
C PRO A 64 9.76 10.79 6.28
N LEU A 65 10.53 10.10 7.14
CA LEU A 65 10.99 8.74 6.88
C LEU A 65 9.81 7.80 6.61
N ASP A 66 10.03 6.79 5.76
CA ASP A 66 9.12 5.66 5.56
C ASP A 66 7.68 6.04 5.13
N SER A 67 7.58 7.07 4.28
CA SER A 67 6.31 7.59 3.74
C SER A 67 6.01 7.10 2.32
N ASN A 68 6.55 5.93 1.95
CA ASN A 68 6.31 5.25 0.66
C ASN A 68 6.10 3.76 0.92
N GLY A 69 4.95 3.20 0.54
CA GLY A 69 4.59 1.83 0.91
C GLY A 69 3.34 1.29 0.22
N ARG A 70 2.68 0.32 0.90
CA ARG A 70 1.36 -0.19 0.52
C ARG A 70 0.32 0.45 1.41
N TYR A 71 -0.42 1.41 0.86
CA TYR A 71 -1.34 2.21 1.66
C TYR A 71 -2.79 1.88 1.36
N PHE A 72 -3.57 1.86 2.43
CA PHE A 72 -5.02 1.69 2.38
C PHE A 72 -5.63 2.88 3.09
N TYR A 73 -6.24 3.78 2.32
CA TYR A 73 -6.94 4.94 2.85
C TYR A 73 -8.40 4.59 3.08
N ILE A 74 -8.89 4.83 4.29
CA ILE A 74 -10.28 4.64 4.65
C ILE A 74 -10.88 6.02 4.81
N ARG A 75 -11.89 6.34 3.99
CA ARG A 75 -12.69 7.56 4.08
C ARG A 75 -14.04 7.24 4.71
N ASP A 76 -14.39 8.01 5.74
CA ASP A 76 -15.65 7.94 6.49
C ASP A 76 -16.23 9.36 6.61
N GLY A 77 -17.19 9.68 5.73
CA GLY A 77 -17.67 11.04 5.52
C GLY A 77 -16.56 11.95 5.02
N GLU A 78 -16.29 13.05 5.74
CA GLU A 78 -15.23 14.00 5.40
C GLU A 78 -13.83 13.58 5.91
N ASP A 79 -13.76 12.69 6.90
CA ASP A 79 -12.52 12.19 7.50
C ASP A 79 -11.90 11.10 6.62
N PHE A 80 -10.57 11.05 6.59
CA PHE A 80 -9.84 9.92 6.01
C PHE A 80 -8.57 9.63 6.80
N TRP A 81 -8.15 8.37 6.79
CA TRP A 81 -7.00 7.90 7.56
C TRP A 81 -6.42 6.63 6.93
N ALA A 82 -5.24 6.21 7.39
CA ALA A 82 -4.63 4.94 7.02
C ALA A 82 -4.46 4.06 8.27
N PRO A 83 -4.80 2.76 8.22
CA PRO A 83 -4.61 1.85 9.37
C PRO A 83 -3.14 1.71 9.79
N SER A 84 -2.23 1.90 8.83
CA SER A 84 -0.79 1.93 9.01
C SER A 84 -0.27 3.24 9.64
N TRP A 85 -1.14 4.16 10.03
CA TRP A 85 -0.84 5.53 10.47
C TRP A 85 -0.17 6.39 9.40
N GLN A 86 1.02 6.01 8.90
CA GLN A 86 1.54 6.57 7.65
C GLN A 86 0.63 6.18 6.48
N PRO A 87 0.46 7.05 5.48
CA PRO A 87 1.14 8.34 5.31
C PRO A 87 0.34 9.53 5.87
N VAL A 88 -0.93 9.32 6.25
CA VAL A 88 -1.86 10.41 6.64
C VAL A 88 -1.53 11.00 8.02
N GLN A 89 -1.03 10.16 8.92
CA GLN A 89 -0.70 10.49 10.31
C GLN A 89 -1.89 11.00 11.15
N ALA A 90 -3.13 10.70 10.73
CA ALA A 90 -4.32 10.92 11.55
C ALA A 90 -4.20 10.15 12.87
N GLU A 91 -4.56 10.79 13.99
CA GLU A 91 -4.41 10.16 15.30
C GLU A 91 -5.29 8.90 15.39
N PRO A 92 -4.71 7.72 15.64
CA PRO A 92 -5.49 6.49 15.75
C PRO A 92 -6.16 6.38 17.14
N ASN A 93 -7.32 5.75 17.20
CA ASN A 93 -7.89 5.28 18.47
C ASN A 93 -7.18 4.02 18.98
N GLY A 94 -6.55 3.26 18.08
CA GLY A 94 -5.71 2.11 18.40
C GLY A 94 -4.78 1.78 17.25
N PHE A 95 -3.58 1.29 17.57
CA PHE A 95 -2.59 0.84 16.60
C PHE A 95 -1.82 -0.36 17.19
N GLU A 96 -1.61 -1.38 16.37
CA GLU A 96 -0.71 -2.49 16.67
C GLU A 96 -0.11 -3.02 15.36
N CYS A 97 1.19 -3.27 15.34
CA CYS A 97 1.84 -4.02 14.27
C CYS A 97 2.48 -5.28 14.84
N ARG A 98 2.25 -6.42 14.21
CA ARG A 98 2.88 -7.71 14.53
C ARG A 98 3.76 -8.12 13.37
N HIS A 99 5.06 -8.24 13.63
CA HIS A 99 5.99 -8.86 12.69
C HIS A 99 6.15 -10.33 13.08
N GLY A 100 5.65 -11.21 12.23
CA GLY A 100 5.81 -12.66 12.35
C GLY A 100 6.80 -13.23 11.34
N LEU A 101 6.91 -14.55 11.30
CA LEU A 101 7.81 -15.25 10.37
C LEU A 101 7.24 -15.24 8.94
N GLY A 102 7.69 -14.30 8.11
CA GLY A 102 7.29 -14.19 6.69
C GLY A 102 5.95 -13.50 6.45
N TYR A 103 5.36 -12.91 7.48
CA TYR A 103 4.16 -12.08 7.39
C TYR A 103 4.21 -10.89 8.37
N THR A 104 3.43 -9.87 8.07
CA THR A 104 3.21 -8.71 8.95
C THR A 104 1.72 -8.41 9.02
N ARG A 105 1.19 -8.22 10.23
CA ARG A 105 -0.17 -7.74 10.46
C ARG A 105 -0.14 -6.35 11.06
N ILE A 106 -0.85 -5.39 10.47
CA ILE A 106 -1.01 -4.04 10.99
C ILE A 106 -2.49 -3.80 11.26
N THR A 107 -2.82 -3.44 12.49
CA THR A 107 -4.18 -3.12 12.92
C THR A 107 -4.25 -1.65 13.30
N GLY A 108 -5.19 -0.93 12.72
CA GLY A 108 -5.52 0.45 13.09
C GLY A 108 -7.01 0.58 13.38
N SER A 109 -7.38 1.51 14.27
CA SER A 109 -8.79 1.88 14.46
C SER A 109 -8.97 3.38 14.57
N ARG A 110 -10.08 3.88 14.02
CA ARG A 110 -10.47 5.29 14.12
C ARG A 110 -11.97 5.46 13.92
N ARG A 111 -12.60 6.31 14.73
CA ARG A 111 -14.01 6.73 14.63
C ARG A 111 -15.01 5.57 14.49
N GLY A 112 -14.75 4.47 15.20
CA GLY A 112 -15.63 3.29 15.20
C GLY A 112 -15.45 2.36 14.00
N VAL A 113 -14.34 2.48 13.27
CA VAL A 113 -13.91 1.52 12.25
C VAL A 113 -12.58 0.92 12.67
N LYS A 114 -12.49 -0.41 12.72
CA LYS A 114 -11.24 -1.16 12.89
C LYS A 114 -10.84 -1.73 11.54
N ALA A 115 -9.55 -1.64 11.21
CA ALA A 115 -8.98 -2.19 10.00
C ALA A 115 -7.77 -3.07 10.34
N GLU A 116 -7.76 -4.29 9.84
CA GLU A 116 -6.63 -5.22 9.93
C GLU A 116 -6.06 -5.45 8.53
N LEU A 117 -4.76 -5.21 8.39
CA LEU A 117 -4.00 -5.40 7.16
C LEU A 117 -3.02 -6.55 7.39
N LEU A 118 -3.15 -7.65 6.65
CA LEU A 118 -2.19 -8.75 6.67
C LEU A 118 -1.42 -8.78 5.35
N PHE A 119 -0.10 -8.76 5.45
CA PHE A 119 0.84 -8.79 4.33
C PHE A 119 1.68 -10.05 4.41
N LEU A 120 1.74 -10.82 3.33
CA LEU A 120 2.63 -11.98 3.23
C LEU A 120 3.02 -12.27 1.79
N VAL A 121 4.08 -13.05 1.61
CA VAL A 121 4.40 -13.68 0.33
C VAL A 121 4.17 -15.19 0.51
N PRO A 122 3.12 -15.77 -0.10
CA PRO A 122 2.86 -17.19 0.04
C PRO A 122 4.00 -18.05 -0.52
N SER A 123 4.23 -19.21 0.09
CA SER A 123 5.29 -20.12 -0.33
C SER A 123 5.05 -20.60 -1.77
N GLY A 124 6.06 -20.43 -2.63
CA GLY A 124 6.00 -20.81 -4.05
C GLY A 124 5.20 -19.86 -4.94
N VAL A 125 4.68 -18.76 -4.42
CA VAL A 125 3.95 -17.76 -5.20
C VAL A 125 4.84 -16.53 -5.43
N THR A 126 4.87 -16.03 -6.66
CA THR A 126 5.59 -14.80 -7.02
C THR A 126 4.66 -13.59 -6.90
N ALA A 127 4.12 -13.39 -5.69
CA ALA A 127 3.25 -12.28 -5.37
C ALA A 127 3.28 -11.97 -3.88
N GLU A 128 3.09 -10.70 -3.55
CA GLU A 128 2.70 -10.28 -2.21
C GLU A 128 1.18 -10.24 -2.12
N VAL A 129 0.61 -10.88 -1.11
CA VAL A 129 -0.83 -10.88 -0.83
C VAL A 129 -1.12 -9.88 0.27
N HIS A 130 -2.11 -9.02 0.04
CA HIS A 130 -2.66 -8.10 1.02
C HIS A 130 -4.08 -8.54 1.35
N GLN A 131 -4.33 -8.89 2.60
CA GLN A 131 -5.68 -9.10 3.11
C GLN A 131 -6.09 -7.89 3.96
N VAL A 132 -7.22 -7.28 3.63
CA VAL A 132 -7.74 -6.09 4.31
C VAL A 132 -9.08 -6.45 4.93
N THR A 133 -9.17 -6.40 6.24
CA THR A 133 -10.42 -6.68 6.95
C THR A 133 -10.90 -5.41 7.65
N LEU A 134 -12.11 -4.96 7.31
CA LEU A 134 -12.76 -3.79 7.90
C LEU A 134 -13.92 -4.23 8.78
N THR A 135 -13.95 -3.73 10.01
CA THR A 135 -15.01 -3.99 10.99
C THR A 135 -15.62 -2.69 11.46
N ASN A 136 -16.94 -2.57 11.39
CA ASN A 136 -17.67 -1.48 12.04
C ASN A 136 -17.82 -1.79 13.53
N THR A 137 -17.07 -1.10 14.36
CA THR A 137 -17.12 -1.23 15.82
C THR A 137 -18.00 -0.17 16.48
N SER A 138 -18.77 0.59 15.70
CA SER A 138 -19.72 1.59 16.19
C SER A 138 -21.13 1.02 16.30
N SER A 139 -22.05 1.80 16.87
CA SER A 139 -23.48 1.47 16.97
C SER A 139 -24.32 1.93 15.78
N ALA A 140 -23.72 2.60 14.79
CA ALA A 140 -24.39 3.10 13.60
C ALA A 140 -23.82 2.47 12.33
N GLU A 141 -24.60 2.45 11.25
CA GLU A 141 -24.11 2.05 9.93
C GLU A 141 -22.92 2.92 9.49
N LYS A 142 -21.96 2.30 8.80
CA LYS A 142 -20.79 2.97 8.23
C LYS A 142 -20.80 2.83 6.71
N GLN A 143 -20.76 3.95 6.01
CA GLN A 143 -20.54 4.00 4.56
C GLN A 143 -19.11 4.47 4.30
N LEU A 144 -18.29 3.54 3.83
CA LEU A 144 -16.85 3.73 3.70
C LEU A 144 -16.43 3.72 2.24
N SER A 145 -15.41 4.53 1.93
CA SER A 145 -14.61 4.37 0.72
C SER A 145 -13.22 3.90 1.10
N LEU A 146 -12.82 2.75 0.56
CA LEU A 146 -11.47 2.21 0.68
C LEU A 146 -10.70 2.52 -0.61
N PHE A 147 -9.55 3.18 -0.47
CA PHE A 147 -8.61 3.39 -1.57
C PHE A 147 -7.31 2.64 -1.29
N SER A 148 -6.94 1.68 -2.14
CA SER A 148 -5.60 1.08 -2.09
C SER A 148 -4.60 1.96 -2.82
N PHE A 149 -3.31 1.86 -2.52
CA PHE A 149 -2.27 2.58 -3.24
C PHE A 149 -0.93 1.86 -3.14
N VAL A 150 -0.30 1.68 -4.30
CA VAL A 150 1.11 1.32 -4.46
C VAL A 150 1.75 2.16 -5.55
N GLU A 151 3.02 2.53 -5.40
CA GLU A 151 3.80 3.27 -6.42
C GLU A 151 4.75 2.32 -7.13
N TRP A 152 4.65 2.23 -8.46
CA TRP A 152 5.50 1.35 -9.24
C TRP A 152 6.93 1.91 -9.33
N CYS A 153 7.92 1.01 -9.21
CA CYS A 153 9.29 1.28 -9.65
C CYS A 153 9.40 0.90 -11.12
N LEU A 154 10.22 1.63 -11.89
CA LEU A 154 10.51 1.32 -13.28
C LEU A 154 11.56 0.21 -13.42
N TRP A 155 11.39 -0.86 -12.64
CA TRP A 155 12.20 -2.09 -12.60
C TRP A 155 13.66 -1.95 -12.19
N ASN A 156 14.46 -1.27 -13.00
CA ASN A 156 15.84 -0.95 -12.66
C ASN A 156 15.86 0.24 -11.71
N ALA A 157 15.99 -0.02 -10.42
CA ALA A 157 15.90 0.98 -9.37
C ALA A 157 16.94 2.10 -9.47
N VAL A 158 18.07 1.86 -10.14
CA VAL A 158 19.08 2.91 -10.39
C VAL A 158 18.62 3.83 -11.51
N ASP A 159 18.11 3.27 -12.61
CA ASP A 159 17.55 4.07 -13.70
C ASP A 159 16.35 4.89 -13.20
N ASP A 160 15.44 4.24 -12.46
CA ASP A 160 14.23 4.83 -11.85
C ASP A 160 14.51 6.12 -11.08
N SER A 161 15.66 6.19 -10.40
CA SER A 161 16.03 7.33 -9.55
C SER A 161 17.04 8.30 -10.18
N THR A 162 17.48 8.10 -11.42
CA THR A 162 18.55 8.92 -12.03
C THR A 162 18.28 9.38 -13.46
N ASN A 163 17.48 8.65 -14.24
CA ASN A 163 17.37 8.85 -15.69
C ASN A 163 16.02 9.44 -16.13
N PHE A 164 15.55 10.46 -15.41
CA PHE A 164 14.25 11.10 -15.62
C PHE A 164 14.05 11.63 -17.04
N GLN A 165 15.14 12.05 -17.69
CA GLN A 165 15.12 12.54 -19.08
C GLN A 165 14.48 11.54 -20.03
N ARG A 166 14.72 10.23 -19.83
CA ARG A 166 14.11 9.16 -20.61
C ARG A 166 12.86 8.62 -19.92
N ASN A 167 12.98 8.22 -18.66
CA ASN A 167 12.01 7.31 -18.06
C ASN A 167 10.67 7.97 -17.66
N PHE A 168 10.59 9.31 -17.64
CA PHE A 168 9.31 10.01 -17.61
C PHE A 168 8.48 9.86 -18.89
N SER A 169 9.02 9.25 -19.95
CA SER A 169 8.29 8.97 -21.19
C SER A 169 8.06 7.47 -21.45
N THR A 170 8.36 6.58 -20.48
CA THR A 170 8.31 5.12 -20.70
C THR A 170 7.25 4.39 -19.89
N GLY A 171 6.65 5.05 -18.89
CA GLY A 171 5.58 4.48 -18.07
C GLY A 171 4.40 3.96 -18.91
N GLU A 172 4.12 2.66 -18.83
CA GLU A 172 3.02 2.02 -19.57
C GLU A 172 2.21 1.10 -18.66
N VAL A 173 0.88 1.17 -18.77
CA VAL A 173 -0.06 0.40 -17.96
C VAL A 173 -1.17 -0.24 -18.80
N GLU A 174 -1.86 -1.20 -18.22
CA GLU A 174 -3.07 -1.81 -18.79
C GLU A 174 -4.07 -2.08 -17.66
N ILE A 175 -5.36 -2.01 -17.97
CA ILE A 175 -6.44 -2.19 -17.02
C ILE A 175 -7.36 -3.29 -17.55
N GLU A 176 -7.51 -4.38 -16.79
CA GLU A 176 -8.41 -5.49 -17.13
C GLU A 176 -9.22 -5.88 -15.89
N GLY A 177 -10.51 -5.58 -15.89
CA GLY A 177 -11.36 -5.79 -14.73
C GLY A 177 -10.84 -5.04 -13.50
N SER A 178 -10.46 -5.77 -12.46
CA SER A 178 -9.85 -5.20 -11.25
C SER A 178 -8.32 -5.25 -11.25
N ALA A 179 -7.68 -5.77 -12.30
CA ALA A 179 -6.23 -5.87 -12.38
C ALA A 179 -5.63 -4.65 -13.09
N LEU A 180 -4.73 -3.96 -12.40
CA LEU A 180 -3.94 -2.84 -12.90
C LEU A 180 -2.53 -3.33 -13.18
N TYR A 181 -2.18 -3.46 -14.46
CA TYR A 181 -0.89 -3.95 -14.91
C TYR A 181 0.09 -2.80 -15.10
N HIS A 182 1.31 -2.98 -14.60
CA HIS A 182 2.45 -2.14 -14.91
C HIS A 182 3.39 -2.89 -15.88
N LYS A 183 3.48 -2.37 -17.10
CA LYS A 183 4.15 -3.02 -18.23
C LYS A 183 5.20 -2.14 -18.91
N THR A 184 5.74 -1.16 -18.19
CA THR A 184 6.85 -0.31 -18.65
C THR A 184 7.99 -1.16 -19.23
N GLU A 185 8.37 -0.87 -20.47
CA GLU A 185 9.39 -1.58 -21.27
C GLU A 185 9.07 -3.05 -21.62
N TYR A 186 7.85 -3.55 -21.37
CA TYR A 186 7.42 -4.89 -21.82
C TYR A 186 7.32 -4.98 -23.36
N ARG A 187 7.02 -3.86 -24.01
CA ARG A 187 7.01 -3.74 -25.48
C ARG A 187 8.38 -3.93 -26.14
N GLU A 188 9.46 -3.93 -25.37
CA GLU A 188 10.84 -4.02 -25.86
C GLU A 188 11.56 -5.25 -25.30
N ARG A 189 12.51 -5.07 -24.37
CA ARG A 189 13.44 -6.10 -23.92
C ARG A 189 12.94 -6.86 -22.69
N ARG A 190 11.91 -6.38 -22.00
CA ARG A 190 11.38 -7.05 -20.81
C ARG A 190 10.37 -8.10 -21.20
N ASN A 191 10.54 -9.29 -20.65
CA ASN A 191 9.60 -10.39 -20.73
C ASN A 191 8.78 -10.55 -19.44
N HIS A 192 8.68 -9.49 -18.63
CA HIS A 192 8.00 -9.48 -17.33
C HIS A 192 7.23 -8.17 -17.13
N TYR A 193 6.13 -8.26 -16.39
CA TYR A 193 5.30 -7.15 -15.94
C TYR A 193 4.89 -7.39 -14.48
N ALA A 194 4.27 -6.40 -13.85
CA ALA A 194 3.64 -6.53 -12.53
C ALA A 194 2.15 -6.25 -12.67
N PHE A 195 1.37 -6.72 -11.71
CA PHE A 195 -0.04 -6.36 -11.60
C PHE A 195 -0.41 -6.12 -10.14
N TYR A 196 -1.43 -5.30 -9.93
CA TYR A 196 -2.09 -5.14 -8.65
C TYR A 196 -3.59 -5.34 -8.88
N ALA A 197 -4.18 -6.31 -8.18
CA ALA A 197 -5.56 -6.70 -8.38
C ALA A 197 -6.28 -6.88 -7.05
N VAL A 198 -7.60 -6.75 -7.08
CA VAL A 198 -8.45 -6.99 -5.91
C VAL A 198 -9.62 -7.90 -6.27
N ASN A 199 -10.01 -8.75 -5.31
CA ASN A 199 -11.10 -9.73 -5.42
C ASN A 199 -12.49 -9.12 -5.15
N ALA A 200 -12.68 -7.84 -5.46
CA ALA A 200 -13.93 -7.11 -5.23
C ALA A 200 -14.27 -6.24 -6.44
N ALA A 201 -15.56 -5.93 -6.58
CA ALA A 201 -16.03 -4.96 -7.56
C ALA A 201 -15.47 -3.56 -7.25
N LEU A 202 -15.08 -2.84 -8.29
CA LEU A 202 -14.49 -1.52 -8.18
C LEU A 202 -15.54 -0.43 -8.40
N GLU A 203 -15.45 0.64 -7.61
CA GLU A 203 -16.07 1.93 -7.91
C GLU A 203 -15.23 2.71 -8.92
N GLY A 204 -13.90 2.55 -8.86
CA GLY A 204 -12.97 3.19 -9.78
C GLY A 204 -11.52 2.81 -9.51
N PHE A 205 -10.59 3.44 -10.22
CA PHE A 205 -9.16 3.19 -10.10
C PHE A 205 -8.32 4.45 -10.37
N GLU A 206 -7.01 4.38 -10.09
CA GLU A 206 -6.01 5.29 -10.65
C GLU A 206 -4.77 4.51 -11.06
N THR A 207 -4.13 4.96 -12.14
CA THR A 207 -2.81 4.48 -12.53
C THR A 207 -1.78 5.60 -12.68
N ASP A 208 -2.18 6.87 -12.62
CA ASP A 208 -1.30 8.04 -12.68
C ASP A 208 -1.15 8.71 -11.30
N ARG A 209 0.09 8.83 -10.81
CA ARG A 209 0.36 9.35 -9.45
C ARG A 209 -0.07 10.81 -9.31
N GLU A 210 0.24 11.63 -10.30
CA GLU A 210 -0.05 13.07 -10.30
C GLU A 210 -1.56 13.34 -10.26
N THR A 211 -2.36 12.48 -10.90
CA THR A 211 -3.82 12.53 -10.84
C THR A 211 -4.37 12.06 -9.50
N PHE A 212 -3.83 10.96 -8.94
CA PHE A 212 -4.22 10.46 -7.61
C PHE A 212 -3.92 11.47 -6.49
N LEU A 213 -2.71 12.06 -6.52
CA LEU A 213 -2.25 13.01 -5.52
C LEU A 213 -2.82 14.42 -5.76
N GLY A 214 -2.69 14.94 -6.98
CA GLY A 214 -2.79 16.38 -7.28
C GLY A 214 -1.43 17.08 -7.23
N ALA A 215 -1.25 18.10 -8.07
CA ALA A 215 0.05 18.71 -8.43
C ALA A 215 0.95 19.20 -7.27
N TYR A 216 0.40 19.43 -6.08
CA TYR A 216 1.14 19.95 -4.92
C TYR A 216 0.80 19.20 -3.62
N GLN A 217 0.26 17.99 -3.76
CA GLN A 217 -0.10 17.15 -2.62
C GLN A 217 0.89 15.99 -2.50
N GLY A 218 1.00 15.46 -1.28
CA GLY A 218 1.74 14.24 -1.02
C GLY A 218 0.80 13.11 -0.58
N LEU A 219 1.40 11.96 -0.29
CA LEU A 219 0.68 10.75 0.12
C LEU A 219 -0.13 10.95 1.41
N GLN A 220 0.19 11.95 2.22
CA GLN A 220 -0.55 12.31 3.43
C GLN A 220 -1.97 12.85 3.16
N ALA A 221 -2.22 13.42 1.97
CA ALA A 221 -3.52 13.99 1.62
C ALA A 221 -3.80 13.91 0.11
N PRO A 222 -3.96 12.71 -0.48
CA PRO A 222 -4.22 12.56 -1.91
C PRO A 222 -5.56 13.19 -2.29
N GLY A 223 -5.59 13.94 -3.40
CA GLY A 223 -6.79 14.61 -3.90
C GLY A 223 -7.96 13.65 -4.13
N VAL A 224 -7.71 12.50 -4.75
CA VAL A 224 -8.72 11.46 -5.02
C VAL A 224 -9.35 10.94 -3.73
N VAL A 225 -8.53 10.68 -2.70
CA VAL A 225 -9.00 10.20 -1.39
C VAL A 225 -9.81 11.29 -0.68
N ARG A 226 -9.30 12.53 -0.65
CA ARG A 226 -9.98 13.65 0.01
C ARG A 226 -11.32 13.98 -0.65
N GLU A 227 -11.40 13.88 -1.97
CA GLU A 227 -12.64 14.08 -2.73
C GLU A 227 -13.59 12.87 -2.64
N GLY A 228 -13.09 11.69 -2.25
CA GLY A 228 -13.87 10.46 -2.14
C GLY A 228 -14.31 9.90 -3.50
N LYS A 229 -13.56 10.22 -4.56
CA LYS A 229 -13.94 9.89 -5.94
C LYS A 229 -12.71 9.65 -6.81
N SER A 230 -12.61 8.43 -7.36
CA SER A 230 -11.67 8.14 -8.44
C SER A 230 -12.01 8.90 -9.73
N ARG A 231 -10.95 9.24 -10.44
CA ARG A 231 -10.87 9.90 -11.75
C ARG A 231 -10.55 8.92 -12.87
N ASN A 232 -10.21 7.67 -12.56
CA ASN A 232 -9.96 6.60 -13.52
C ASN A 232 -8.81 6.94 -14.48
N SER A 233 -7.72 7.48 -13.93
CA SER A 233 -6.56 7.86 -14.73
C SER A 233 -5.87 6.66 -15.38
N VAL A 234 -5.37 6.90 -16.60
CA VAL A 234 -4.54 5.97 -17.36
C VAL A 234 -3.18 6.61 -17.58
N ALA A 235 -2.14 6.05 -16.94
CA ALA A 235 -0.79 6.58 -17.03
C ALA A 235 -0.22 6.45 -18.45
N SER A 236 0.54 7.47 -18.84
CA SER A 236 1.37 7.48 -20.05
C SER A 236 2.64 8.27 -19.73
N GLY A 237 3.74 7.56 -19.47
CA GLY A 237 4.95 8.16 -18.92
C GLY A 237 4.84 8.43 -17.41
N TRP A 238 5.53 9.49 -16.97
CA TRP A 238 5.55 10.01 -15.61
C TRP A 238 5.74 8.93 -14.53
N SER A 239 4.85 8.87 -13.54
CA SER A 239 4.93 7.98 -12.40
C SER A 239 3.70 7.07 -12.32
N PRO A 240 3.77 5.87 -12.92
CA PRO A 240 2.71 4.88 -12.75
C PRO A 240 2.51 4.48 -11.28
N VAL A 241 1.24 4.34 -10.90
CA VAL A 241 0.77 3.80 -9.62
C VAL A 241 -0.29 2.73 -9.87
N ALA A 242 -0.76 2.07 -8.82
CA ALA A 242 -2.00 1.31 -8.88
C ALA A 242 -2.84 1.60 -7.63
N SER A 243 -4.05 2.09 -7.86
CA SER A 243 -5.03 2.40 -6.83
C SER A 243 -6.39 1.89 -7.24
N HIS A 244 -7.07 1.22 -6.32
CA HIS A 244 -8.45 0.80 -6.45
C HIS A 244 -9.32 1.62 -5.50
N HIS A 245 -10.52 1.97 -5.91
CA HIS A 245 -11.55 2.55 -5.05
C HIS A 245 -12.69 1.55 -4.90
N ILE A 246 -13.01 1.21 -3.66
CA ILE A 246 -14.13 0.33 -3.30
C ILE A 246 -15.05 1.07 -2.35
N ARG A 247 -16.36 1.05 -2.63
CA ARG A 247 -17.40 1.47 -1.69
C ARG A 247 -17.98 0.28 -0.97
N LEU A 248 -18.17 0.43 0.34
CA LEU A 248 -18.82 -0.59 1.17
C LEU A 248 -19.65 0.06 2.27
N THR A 249 -20.75 -0.60 2.60
CA THR A 249 -21.59 -0.28 3.75
C THR A 249 -21.43 -1.40 4.75
N LEU A 250 -21.27 -1.06 6.03
CA LEU A 250 -21.14 -2.01 7.13
C LEU A 250 -22.17 -1.68 8.21
N ALA A 251 -23.05 -2.62 8.52
CA ALA A 251 -23.93 -2.55 9.69
C ALA A 251 -23.12 -2.56 10.99
N PRO A 252 -23.69 -2.15 12.15
CA PRO A 252 -23.03 -2.26 13.44
C PRO A 252 -22.52 -3.68 13.72
N GLY A 253 -21.24 -3.83 14.01
CA GLY A 253 -20.59 -5.12 14.26
C GLY A 253 -20.23 -5.94 13.01
N GLU A 254 -20.62 -5.49 11.82
CA GLU A 254 -20.31 -6.19 10.56
C GLU A 254 -18.81 -6.12 10.24
N THR A 255 -18.30 -7.22 9.70
CA THR A 255 -16.92 -7.36 9.22
C THR A 255 -16.93 -7.81 7.76
N ARG A 256 -16.07 -7.18 6.95
CA ARG A 256 -15.81 -7.58 5.57
C ARG A 256 -14.31 -7.70 5.31
N THR A 257 -13.93 -8.72 4.54
CA THR A 257 -12.56 -8.98 4.07
C THR A 257 -12.51 -8.93 2.55
#